data_AF-A0A5K1I4X0-F1
#
_entry.id   AF-A0A5K1I4X0-F1
#
_cell.length_a   1.000
_cell.length_b   1.000
_cell.length_c   1.000
_cell.angle_alpha   90.00
_cell.angle_beta   90.00
_cell.angle_gamma   90.00
#
_symmetry.space_group_name_H-M   'P 1'
#
loop_
_entity.id
_entity.type
_entity.pdbx_description
1 polymer ?
#
loop_
_entity_poly.entity_id
_entity_poly.type
_entity_poly.pdbx_seq_one_letter_code
_entity_poly.pdbx_strand_id
1 'polypeptide(L)' 'LKEIGTLIDTGAYTKEVRRIVRAVCHTIALRHKLTAPVLSAFLHHILVSGSDVLVRLCSYLAK' A
#
# COMPACT_ATOMS: atom_id res chain seq x y z
N LEU A 1 -9.26 11.25 -7.35
CA LEU A 1 -8.64 10.53 -8.50
C LEU A 1 -9.16 11.00 -9.86
N LYS A 2 -10.48 11.17 -10.03
CA LYS A 2 -11.08 11.62 -11.29
C LYS A 2 -10.55 12.97 -11.78
N GLU A 3 -10.41 13.96 -10.88
CA GLU A 3 -9.83 15.28 -11.18
C GLU A 3 -8.36 15.24 -11.63
N ILE A 4 -7.57 14.31 -11.08
CA ILE A 4 -6.17 14.13 -11.48
C ILE A 4 -6.12 13.58 -12.91
N GLY A 5 -7.03 12.65 -13.25
CA GLY A 5 -7.17 12.14 -14.62
C GLY A 5 -7.56 13.23 -15.62
N THR A 6 -8.50 14.10 -15.27
CA THR A 6 -8.95 15.19 -16.16
C THR A 6 -7.87 16.25 -16.38
N LEU A 7 -7.02 16.52 -15.38
CA LEU A 7 -5.85 17.40 -15.50
C LEU A 7 -4.72 16.79 -16.36
N ILE A 8 -4.68 15.46 -16.50
CA ILE A 8 -3.72 14.74 -17.36
C ILE A 8 -4.13 14.81 -18.84
N ASP A 9 -5.42 14.59 -19.14
CA ASP A 9 -5.94 14.61 -20.52
C ASP A 9 -5.83 15.99 -21.18
N THR A 10 -5.80 17.06 -20.39
CA THR A 10 -5.65 18.44 -20.89
C THR A 10 -4.21 18.81 -21.28
N GLY A 11 -3.23 17.89 -21.15
CA GLY A 11 -1.88 18.04 -21.69
C GLY A 11 -1.00 19.11 -21.01
N ALA A 12 -1.58 19.92 -20.13
CA ALA A 12 -0.86 20.82 -19.27
C ALA A 12 -0.34 20.01 -18.08
N TYR A 13 0.87 19.45 -18.11
CA TYR A 13 1.78 19.53 -16.95
C TYR A 13 3.14 18.83 -17.13
N THR A 14 4.10 19.44 -16.45
CA THR A 14 5.54 19.21 -16.39
C THR A 14 5.96 17.80 -15.94
N LYS A 15 7.27 17.50 -16.06
CA LYS A 15 7.90 16.22 -15.66
C LYS A 15 7.55 15.79 -14.21
N GLU A 16 7.22 16.73 -13.34
CA GLU A 16 6.92 16.51 -11.93
C GLU A 16 5.58 15.81 -11.72
N VAL A 17 4.52 16.20 -12.44
CA VAL A 17 3.22 15.52 -12.32
C VAL A 17 3.31 14.07 -12.77
N ARG A 18 4.07 13.78 -13.83
CA ARG A 18 4.33 12.39 -14.24
C ARG A 18 5.06 11.58 -13.17
N ARG A 19 6.00 12.18 -12.43
CA ARG A 19 6.70 11.52 -11.32
C ARG A 19 5.75 11.22 -10.17
N ILE A 20 4.91 12.19 -9.80
CA ILE A 20 3.91 12.03 -8.74
C ILE A 20 2.94 10.90 -9.09
N VAL A 21 2.40 10.88 -10.31
CA VAL A 21 1.49 9.82 -10.76
C VAL A 21 2.15 8.44 -10.71
N ARG A 22 3.39 8.31 -11.20
CA ARG A 22 4.13 7.04 -11.14
C ARG A 22 4.34 6.56 -9.71
N ALA A 23 4.69 7.47 -8.80
CA ALA A 23 4.84 7.14 -7.38
C ALA A 23 3.51 6.64 -6.78
N VAL A 24 2.41 7.33 -7.05
CA VAL A 24 1.06 6.93 -6.59
C VAL A 24 0.67 5.55 -7.13
N CYS A 25 0.87 5.31 -8.44
CA CYS A 25 0.59 4.01 -9.05
C CYS A 25 1.44 2.89 -8.44
N HIS A 26 2.72 3.14 -8.14
CA HIS A 26 3.58 2.19 -7.44
C HIS A 26 3.06 1.89 -6.03
N THR A 27 2.68 2.91 -5.26
CA THR A 27 2.11 2.73 -3.92
C THR A 27 0.83 1.90 -3.96
N ILE A 28 -0.05 2.14 -4.93
CA ILE A 28 -1.28 1.34 -5.12
C ILE A 28 -0.91 -0.11 -5.48
N ALA A 29 0.01 -0.33 -6.42
CA ALA A 29 0.42 -1.67 -6.81
C ALA A 29 1.06 -2.45 -5.64
N LEU A 30 1.87 -1.79 -4.83
CA LEU A 30 2.43 -2.36 -3.59
C LEU A 30 1.33 -2.69 -2.58
N ARG A 31 0.35 -1.80 -2.40
CA ARG A 31 -0.80 -2.06 -1.52
C ARG A 31 -1.56 -3.32 -1.91
N HIS A 32 -1.71 -3.59 -3.21
CA HIS A 32 -2.37 -4.81 -3.68
C HIS A 32 -1.55 -6.10 -3.44
N LYS A 33 -0.22 -5.98 -3.26
CA LYS A 33 0.67 -7.11 -2.95
C LYS A 33 0.77 -7.40 -1.45
N LEU A 34 0.46 -6.43 -0.59
CA LEU A 34 0.43 -6.60 0.87
C LEU A 34 -0.88 -7.28 1.29
N THR A 35 -0.99 -8.58 1.00
CA THR A 35 -2.14 -9.39 1.39
C THR A 35 -2.07 -9.76 2.88
N ALA A 36 -3.23 -9.96 3.51
CA ALA A 36 -3.33 -10.43 4.89
C ALA A 36 -2.44 -11.65 5.20
N PRO A 37 -2.36 -12.70 4.35
CA PRO A 37 -1.46 -13.83 4.61
C PRO A 37 0.03 -13.45 4.57
N VAL A 38 0.45 -12.56 3.68
CA VAL A 38 1.86 -12.09 3.61
C VAL A 38 2.22 -11.30 4.86
N LEU A 39 1.31 -10.41 5.30
CA LEU A 39 1.50 -9.63 6.52
C LEU A 39 1.50 -10.51 7.77
N SER A 40 0.61 -11.49 7.84
CA SER A 40 0.57 -12.46 8.95
C SER A 40 1.87 -13.26 9.02
N ALA A 41 2.34 -13.82 7.90
CA ALA A 41 3.61 -14.56 7.85
C ALA A 41 4.80 -13.70 8.28
N PHE A 42 4.83 -12.43 7.89
CA PHE A 42 5.85 -11.47 8.32
C PHE A 42 5.81 -11.21 9.83
N LEU A 43 4.61 -11.01 10.41
CA LEU A 43 4.46 -10.81 11.85
C LEU A 43 4.90 -12.05 12.63
N HIS A 44 4.55 -13.25 12.18
CA HIS A 44 4.99 -14.51 12.78
C HIS A 44 6.50 -14.77 12.66
N HIS A 45 7.16 -14.19 11.65
CA HIS A 45 8.61 -14.30 11.48
C HIS A 45 9.39 -13.42 12.46
N ILE A 46 8.89 -12.21 12.74
CA ILE A 46 9.62 -11.21 13.53
C ILE A 46 9.27 -11.30 15.02
N LEU A 47 8.02 -11.66 15.34
CA LEU A 47 7.53 -11.67 16.71
C LEU A 47 7.60 -13.07 17.31
N VAL A 48 7.92 -13.12 18.60
CA VAL A 48 7.87 -14.36 19.38
C VAL A 48 6.42 -14.87 19.43
N SER A 49 6.28 -16.17 19.13
CA SER A 49 4.99 -16.86 19.17
C SER A 49 4.42 -16.84 20.60
N GLY A 50 3.14 -16.48 20.73
CA GLY A 50 2.48 -16.31 22.03
C GLY A 50 2.64 -14.91 22.65
N SER A 51 3.31 -13.97 21.98
CA SER A 51 3.33 -12.57 22.43
C SER A 51 1.98 -11.88 22.24
N ASP A 52 1.54 -11.12 23.23
CA ASP A 52 0.31 -10.32 23.16
C ASP A 52 0.34 -9.30 22.01
N VAL A 53 1.53 -8.84 21.65
CA VAL A 53 1.76 -7.92 20.53
C VAL A 53 1.42 -8.58 19.20
N LEU A 54 1.83 -9.84 18.99
CA LEU A 54 1.50 -10.60 17.79
C LEU A 54 -0.02 -10.79 17.65
N VAL A 55 -0.70 -11.16 18.73
CA VAL A 55 -2.17 -11.35 18.75
C VAL A 55 -2.89 -10.04 18.41
N ARG A 56 -2.46 -8.93 19.02
CA ARG A 56 -3.06 -7.61 18.76
C ARG A 56 -2.78 -7.11 17.34
N LEU A 57 -1.60 -7.35 16.78
CA LEU A 57 -1.28 -6.93 15.42
C LEU A 57 -2.02 -7.78 14.37
N CYS A 58 -2.11 -9.09 14.59
CA CYS A 58 -2.88 -9.97 13.72
C CYS A 58 -4.38 -9.64 13.70
N SER A 59 -4.95 -9.10 14.78
CA SER A 59 -6.37 -8.72 14.79
C SER A 59 -6.71 -7.50 13.92
N TYR A 60 -5.71 -6.69 13.54
CA TYR A 60 -5.87 -5.58 12.59
C TYR A 60 -5.79 -6.02 11.12
N LEU A 61 -5.35 -7.25 10.85
CA LEU A 61 -5.36 -7.80 9.51
C LEU A 61 -6.82 -8.12 9.12
N ALA A 62 -7.27 -7.55 8.00
CA ALA A 62 -8.59 -7.85 7.45
C ALA A 62 -8.70 -9.35 7.14
N LYS A 63 -9.84 -9.96 7.49
CA LYS A 63 -10.18 -11.34 7.12
C LYS A 63 -10.26 -11.53 5.62
#